data_AF-A0A7K3ALD2-F1
#
_entry.id   AF-A0A7K3ALD2-F1
#
_cell.length_a   1.000
_cell.length_b   1.000
_cell.length_c   1.000
_cell.angle_alpha   90.00
_cell.angle_beta   90.00
_cell.angle_gamma   90.00
#
_symmetry.space_group_name_H-M   'P 1'
#
loop_
_entity.id
_entity.type
_entity.pdbx_description
1 polymer ?
#
loop_
_entity_poly.entity_id
_entity_poly.type
_entity_poly.pdbx_seq_one_letter_code
_entity_poly.pdbx_strand_id
1 'polypeptide(L)'
;MTTAARPTPAQMPRRDPATVAAANRELTAPAPAQPHQPYRALFEQGVLGTSMRPNPKFVAIALATHADASGQIPAGGQPRLIGLIHDTGLHVGQVVVALNTLKQRGWIRQVQAAAPYDTADLVLTIPRPIMARLMKAGRTPQGATTHA
;
A
#
# COMPACT_ATOMS: atom_id res chain seq x y z
N MET A 1 42.22 -13.56 24.77
CA MET A 1 40.77 -13.61 24.51
C MET A 1 40.24 -12.19 24.67
N THR A 2 39.98 -11.48 23.58
CA THR A 2 39.66 -10.04 23.63
C THR A 2 38.19 -9.85 23.29
N THR A 3 37.36 -9.53 24.29
CA THR A 3 35.93 -9.29 24.15
C THR A 3 35.73 -7.93 23.48
N ALA A 4 35.21 -7.91 22.24
CA ALA A 4 34.91 -6.67 21.54
C ALA A 4 33.82 -5.90 22.31
N ALA A 5 34.15 -4.68 22.75
CA ALA A 5 33.23 -3.81 23.47
C ALA A 5 32.02 -3.44 22.60
N ARG A 6 30.81 -3.54 23.17
CA ARG A 6 29.56 -3.15 22.51
C ARG A 6 29.60 -1.63 22.23
N PRO A 7 29.38 -1.16 20.99
CA PRO A 7 29.39 0.26 20.67
C PRO A 7 28.29 1.00 21.42
N THR A 8 28.63 2.19 21.91
CA THR A 8 27.70 3.09 22.62
C THR A 8 26.83 3.88 21.64
N PRO A 9 25.67 4.41 22.05
CA PRO A 9 24.79 5.20 21.17
C PRO A 9 25.48 6.39 20.47
N ALA A 10 26.53 6.95 21.09
CA ALA A 10 27.34 8.03 20.51
C ALA A 10 28.23 7.57 19.34
N GLN A 11 28.52 6.28 19.24
CA GLN A 11 29.35 5.66 18.20
C GLN A 11 28.51 5.09 17.05
N MET A 12 27.18 5.20 17.09
CA MET A 12 26.34 4.82 15.96
C MET A 12 26.43 5.90 14.87
N PRO A 13 26.67 5.52 13.60
CA PRO A 13 26.60 6.46 12.48
C PRO A 13 25.23 7.14 12.47
N ARG A 14 25.21 8.47 12.57
CA ARG A 14 23.98 9.25 12.42
C ARG A 14 23.50 9.07 10.99
N ARG A 15 22.34 8.44 10.80
CA ARG A 15 21.69 8.36 9.49
C ARG A 15 21.22 9.75 9.11
N ASP A 16 21.65 10.21 7.94
CA ASP A 16 21.19 11.48 7.39
C ASP A 16 19.67 11.40 7.13
N PRO A 17 18.87 12.34 7.67
CA PRO A 17 17.42 12.34 7.49
C PRO A 17 16.97 12.39 6.02
N ALA A 18 17.73 13.07 5.15
CA ALA A 18 17.42 13.17 3.74
C ALA A 18 17.62 11.83 3.02
N THR A 19 18.65 11.06 3.38
CA THR A 19 18.87 9.71 2.84
C THR A 19 17.77 8.75 3.26
N VAL A 20 17.32 8.82 4.52
CA VAL A 20 16.20 7.99 5.01
C VAL A 20 14.90 8.37 4.31
N ALA A 21 14.63 9.66 4.10
CA ALA A 21 13.46 10.12 3.38
C ALA A 21 13.45 9.68 1.90
N ALA A 22 14.60 9.73 1.23
CA ALA A 22 14.76 9.28 -0.15
C ALA A 22 14.51 7.76 -0.27
N ALA A 23 15.13 6.95 0.61
CA ALA A 23 14.93 5.51 0.63
C ALA A 23 13.46 5.13 0.91
N ASN A 24 12.80 5.81 1.85
CA ASN A 24 11.38 5.61 2.13
C ASN A 24 10.50 5.96 0.92
N ARG A 25 10.81 7.06 0.22
CA ARG A 25 10.08 7.46 -0.98
C ARG A 25 10.16 6.40 -2.07
N GLU A 26 11.33 5.81 -2.28
CA GLU A 26 11.53 4.73 -3.25
C GLU A 26 10.73 3.48 -2.89
N LEU A 27 10.71 3.09 -1.61
CA LEU A 27 9.95 1.93 -1.14
C LEU A 27 8.43 2.10 -1.28
N THR A 28 7.93 3.32 -1.12
CA THR A 28 6.50 3.65 -1.28
C THR A 28 6.11 4.07 -2.70
N ALA A 29 7.06 4.12 -3.62
CA ALA A 29 6.78 4.50 -4.99
C ALA A 29 5.83 3.46 -5.64
N PRO A 30 4.84 3.89 -6.44
CA PRO A 30 3.97 2.97 -7.15
C PRO A 30 4.79 2.09 -8.10
N ALA A 31 4.43 0.81 -8.17
CA ALA A 31 4.86 -0.07 -9.23
C ALA A 31 4.17 0.29 -10.57
N PRO A 32 4.84 0.09 -11.73
CA PRO A 32 4.19 0.23 -13.02
C PRO A 32 3.04 -0.79 -13.17
N ALA A 33 1.94 -0.37 -13.80
CA ALA A 33 0.84 -1.25 -14.14
C ALA A 33 1.32 -2.31 -15.16
N GLN A 34 0.87 -3.55 -15.00
CA GLN A 34 1.24 -4.66 -15.90
C GLN A 34 0.01 -5.19 -16.63
N PRO A 35 0.11 -5.48 -17.94
CA PRO A 35 -1.06 -5.72 -18.79
C PRO A 35 -1.77 -7.08 -18.60
N HIS A 36 -1.17 -8.04 -17.89
CA HIS A 36 -1.62 -9.44 -17.89
C HIS A 36 -2.22 -9.95 -16.58
N GLN A 37 -2.34 -9.13 -15.54
CA GLN A 37 -3.00 -9.51 -14.29
C GLN A 37 -3.95 -8.39 -13.82
N PRO A 38 -5.17 -8.73 -13.36
CA PRO A 38 -6.11 -7.71 -12.89
C PRO A 38 -5.51 -7.00 -11.68
N TYR A 39 -5.24 -5.70 -11.83
CA TYR A 39 -4.56 -4.88 -10.83
C TYR A 39 -5.25 -4.95 -9.46
N ARG A 40 -6.58 -4.96 -9.47
CA ARG A 40 -7.44 -5.10 -8.30
C ARG A 40 -7.09 -6.34 -7.46
N ALA A 41 -6.96 -7.51 -8.08
CA ALA A 41 -6.68 -8.75 -7.34
C ALA A 41 -5.30 -8.71 -6.67
N LEU A 42 -4.29 -8.18 -7.36
CA LEU A 42 -2.94 -7.97 -6.81
C LEU A 42 -2.95 -6.98 -5.65
N PHE A 43 -3.74 -5.91 -5.78
CA PHE A 43 -3.90 -4.91 -4.74
C PHE A 43 -4.53 -5.50 -3.48
N GLU A 44 -5.66 -6.20 -3.64
CA GLU A 44 -6.37 -6.85 -2.52
C GLU A 44 -5.47 -7.87 -1.82
N GLN A 45 -4.81 -8.77 -2.57
CA GLN A 45 -3.86 -9.74 -2.02
C GLN A 45 -2.70 -9.04 -1.29
N GLY A 46 -2.15 -7.98 -1.88
CA GLY A 46 -1.06 -7.20 -1.31
C GLY A 46 -1.45 -6.56 0.02
N VAL A 47 -2.61 -5.90 0.07
CA VAL A 47 -3.15 -5.23 1.27
C VAL A 47 -3.43 -6.24 2.38
N LEU A 48 -4.09 -7.35 2.06
CA LEU A 48 -4.43 -8.38 3.04
C LEU A 48 -3.16 -9.02 3.65
N GLY A 49 -2.13 -9.20 2.83
CA GLY A 49 -0.81 -9.71 3.25
C GLY A 49 0.07 -8.72 4.01
N THR A 50 -0.40 -7.50 4.31
CA THR A 50 0.34 -6.55 5.15
C THR A 50 0.13 -6.77 6.64
N SER A 51 1.00 -6.19 7.48
CA SER A 51 0.80 -6.07 8.93
C SER A 51 -0.06 -4.86 9.35
N MET A 52 -0.79 -4.23 8.42
CA MET A 52 -1.66 -3.11 8.76
C MET A 52 -2.80 -3.54 9.68
N ARG A 53 -3.32 -2.59 10.48
CA ARG A 53 -4.52 -2.80 11.29
C ARG A 53 -5.74 -3.12 10.39
N PRO A 54 -6.81 -3.71 10.95
CA PRO A 54 -8.00 -4.07 10.17
C PRO A 54 -8.63 -2.89 9.42
N ASN A 55 -8.83 -1.73 10.05
CA ASN A 55 -9.53 -0.60 9.42
C ASN A 55 -8.85 -0.10 8.12
N PRO A 56 -7.52 0.15 8.08
CA PRO A 56 -6.83 0.43 6.81
C PRO A 56 -7.02 -0.65 5.75
N LYS A 57 -7.02 -1.93 6.12
CA LYS A 57 -7.27 -3.02 5.17
C LYS A 57 -8.69 -2.95 4.63
N PHE A 58 -9.69 -2.80 5.50
CA PHE A 58 -11.09 -2.69 5.08
C PHE A 58 -11.33 -1.51 4.15
N VAL A 59 -10.83 -0.31 4.49
CA VAL A 59 -10.95 0.88 3.63
C VAL A 59 -10.26 0.67 2.28
N ALA A 60 -9.11 0.00 2.26
CA ALA A 60 -8.43 -0.31 1.01
C ALA A 60 -9.23 -1.30 0.15
N ILE A 61 -9.83 -2.33 0.74
CA ILE A 61 -10.70 -3.26 0.00
C ILE A 61 -11.95 -2.54 -0.54
N ALA A 62 -12.57 -1.65 0.25
CA ALA A 62 -13.68 -0.82 -0.22
C ALA A 62 -13.25 0.08 -1.40
N LEU A 63 -12.08 0.73 -1.33
CA LEU A 63 -11.56 1.49 -2.47
C LEU A 63 -11.34 0.60 -3.71
N ALA A 64 -10.91 -0.65 -3.51
CA ALA A 64 -10.69 -1.60 -4.60
C ALA A 64 -11.98 -1.99 -5.33
N THR A 65 -13.16 -1.90 -4.69
CA THR A 65 -14.44 -2.18 -5.37
C THR A 65 -14.82 -1.12 -6.40
N HIS A 66 -14.32 0.10 -6.23
CA HIS A 66 -14.57 1.23 -7.14
C HIS A 66 -13.53 1.35 -8.26
N ALA A 67 -12.44 0.58 -8.18
CA ALA A 67 -11.36 0.62 -9.15
C ALA A 67 -11.61 -0.30 -10.34
N ASP A 68 -11.17 0.14 -11.51
CA ASP A 68 -11.15 -0.65 -12.74
C ASP A 68 -10.01 -1.68 -12.75
N ALA A 69 -9.90 -2.42 -13.86
CA ALA A 69 -8.85 -3.43 -14.04
C ALA A 69 -7.42 -2.85 -14.02
N SER A 70 -7.26 -1.55 -14.26
CA SER A 70 -5.99 -0.82 -14.23
C SER A 70 -5.64 -0.23 -12.86
N GLY A 71 -6.55 -0.32 -11.89
CA GLY A 71 -6.40 0.27 -10.56
C GLY A 71 -6.77 1.76 -10.50
N GLN A 72 -7.35 2.30 -11.56
CA GLN A 72 -7.88 3.66 -11.57
C GLN A 72 -9.32 3.65 -11.07
N ILE A 73 -9.71 4.70 -10.34
CA ILE A 73 -11.09 4.91 -9.95
C ILE A 73 -11.65 5.99 -10.90
N PRO A 74 -12.61 5.66 -11.77
CA PRO A 74 -13.19 6.63 -12.71
C PRO A 74 -13.73 7.85 -11.97
N ALA A 75 -13.68 9.04 -12.57
CA ALA A 75 -14.07 10.30 -11.91
C ALA A 75 -15.50 10.26 -11.32
N GLY A 76 -16.45 9.62 -12.01
CA GLY A 76 -17.82 9.43 -11.53
C GLY A 76 -17.99 8.30 -10.51
N GLY A 77 -16.98 7.46 -10.31
CA GLY A 77 -16.95 6.36 -9.36
C GLY A 77 -16.09 6.63 -8.12
N GLN A 78 -15.63 7.87 -7.92
CA GLN A 78 -14.84 8.23 -6.74
C GLN A 78 -15.74 8.19 -5.49
N PRO A 79 -15.51 7.29 -4.53
CA PRO A 79 -16.39 7.18 -3.36
C PRO A 79 -16.25 8.40 -2.44
N ARG A 80 -15.09 9.07 -2.48
CA ARG A 80 -14.71 10.17 -1.58
C ARG A 80 -14.90 9.77 -0.11
N LEU A 81 -14.77 10.70 0.82
CA LEU A 81 -14.89 10.39 2.24
C LEU A 81 -16.28 9.81 2.60
N ILE A 82 -17.34 10.40 2.07
CA ILE A 82 -18.71 10.00 2.43
C ILE A 82 -19.10 8.62 1.89
N GLY A 83 -18.72 8.28 0.66
CA GLY A 83 -18.95 6.94 0.10
C GLY A 83 -18.16 5.88 0.88
N LEU A 84 -16.93 6.17 1.27
CA LEU A 84 -16.15 5.23 2.07
C LEU A 84 -16.71 5.00 3.47
N ILE A 85 -17.29 6.03 4.10
CA ILE A 85 -18.01 5.87 5.37
C ILE A 85 -19.20 4.93 5.18
N HIS A 86 -19.98 5.15 4.12
CA HIS A 86 -21.14 4.32 3.80
C HIS A 86 -20.74 2.86 3.51
N ASP A 87 -19.71 2.65 2.68
CA ASP A 87 -19.28 1.32 2.23
C ASP A 87 -18.63 0.50 3.35
N THR A 88 -17.99 1.17 4.32
CA THR A 88 -17.26 0.49 5.41
C THR A 88 -18.02 0.48 6.74
N GLY A 89 -19.04 1.32 6.90
CA GLY A 89 -19.74 1.55 8.17
C GLY A 89 -18.85 2.16 9.26
N LEU A 90 -17.64 2.61 8.92
CA LEU A 90 -16.69 3.17 9.88
C LEU A 90 -17.00 4.65 10.15
N HIS A 91 -16.66 5.10 11.36
CA HIS A 91 -16.78 6.52 11.70
C HIS A 91 -15.81 7.36 10.86
N VAL A 92 -16.17 8.59 10.52
CA VAL A 92 -15.37 9.51 9.67
C VAL A 92 -13.91 9.59 10.10
N GLY A 93 -13.64 9.75 11.40
CA GLY A 93 -12.27 9.81 11.92
C GLY A 93 -11.47 8.53 11.70
N GLN A 94 -12.12 7.36 11.74
CA GLN A 94 -11.47 6.08 11.46
C GLN A 94 -11.12 5.93 9.98
N VAL A 95 -12.01 6.40 9.09
CA VAL A 95 -11.75 6.42 7.64
C VAL A 95 -10.61 7.37 7.31
N VAL A 96 -10.58 8.58 7.89
CA VAL A 96 -9.48 9.54 7.68
C VAL A 96 -8.14 8.97 8.17
N VAL A 97 -8.09 8.34 9.34
CA VAL A 97 -6.87 7.69 9.86
C VAL A 97 -6.43 6.53 8.96
N ALA A 98 -7.38 5.74 8.47
CA ALA A 98 -7.12 4.65 7.53
C ALA A 98 -6.55 5.17 6.20
N LEU A 99 -7.17 6.19 5.60
CA LEU A 99 -6.70 6.83 4.37
C LEU A 99 -5.29 7.42 4.53
N ASN A 100 -5.02 8.11 5.64
CA ASN A 100 -3.68 8.60 5.95
C ASN A 100 -2.66 7.47 6.07
N THR A 101 -3.02 6.36 6.72
CA THR A 101 -2.16 5.18 6.84
C THR A 101 -1.86 4.58 5.47
N LEU A 102 -2.87 4.46 4.60
CA LEU A 102 -2.72 3.94 3.24
C LEU A 102 -1.84 4.87 2.38
N LYS A 103 -2.05 6.18 2.45
CA LYS A 103 -1.25 7.20 1.75
C LYS A 103 0.22 7.14 2.19
N GLN A 104 0.47 7.13 3.49
CA GLN A 104 1.83 7.06 4.05
C GLN A 104 2.57 5.78 3.67
N ARG A 105 1.86 4.66 3.56
CA ARG A 105 2.43 3.36 3.18
C ARG A 105 2.47 3.13 1.66
N GLY A 106 2.05 4.10 0.86
CA GLY A 106 2.10 4.02 -0.61
C GLY A 106 1.05 3.09 -1.23
N TRP A 107 -0.06 2.85 -0.55
CA TRP A 107 -1.19 2.06 -1.08
C TRP A 107 -2.21 2.90 -1.85
N ILE A 108 -2.24 4.21 -1.59
CA ILE A 108 -3.07 5.13 -2.36
C ILE A 108 -2.31 6.43 -2.61
N ARG A 109 -2.75 7.17 -3.63
CA ARG A 109 -2.33 8.54 -3.89
C ARG A 109 -3.56 9.41 -4.14
N GLN A 110 -3.49 10.66 -3.69
CA GLN A 110 -4.43 11.68 -4.13
C GLN A 110 -3.94 12.29 -5.44
N VAL A 111 -4.83 12.45 -6.43
CA VAL A 111 -4.51 13.14 -7.68
C VAL A 111 -4.05 14.57 -7.38
N GLN A 112 -4.74 15.24 -6.44
CA GLN A 112 -4.37 16.55 -5.90
C GLN A 112 -3.84 16.39 -4.47
N ALA A 113 -2.54 16.61 -4.28
CA ALA A 113 -1.83 16.22 -3.04
C ALA A 113 -2.34 16.88 -1.74
N ALA A 114 -2.98 18.05 -1.85
CA ALA A 114 -3.48 18.86 -0.73
C ALA A 114 -5.02 18.91 -0.65
N ALA A 115 -5.74 18.20 -1.52
CA ALA A 115 -7.20 18.20 -1.47
C ALA A 115 -7.72 17.46 -0.22
N PRO A 116 -8.80 17.95 0.42
CA PRO A 116 -9.45 17.23 1.51
C PRO A 116 -10.08 15.93 0.98
N TYR A 117 -10.18 14.89 1.81
CA TYR A 117 -10.71 13.59 1.38
C TYR A 117 -12.19 13.64 0.96
N ASP A 118 -12.92 14.68 1.35
CA ASP A 118 -14.29 14.94 0.90
C ASP A 118 -14.39 15.21 -0.60
N THR A 119 -13.33 15.71 -1.23
CA THR A 119 -13.30 16.06 -2.67
C THR A 119 -12.12 15.47 -3.41
N ALA A 120 -11.18 14.83 -2.73
CA ALA A 120 -9.97 14.30 -3.34
C ALA A 120 -10.28 13.04 -4.16
N ASP A 121 -9.86 13.07 -5.42
CA ASP A 121 -9.80 11.87 -6.25
C ASP A 121 -8.62 10.99 -5.81
N LEU A 122 -8.91 9.70 -5.63
CA LEU A 122 -7.97 8.71 -5.16
C LEU A 122 -7.61 7.75 -6.29
N VAL A 123 -6.35 7.30 -6.27
CA VAL A 123 -5.80 6.30 -7.17
C VAL A 123 -5.16 5.19 -6.33
N LEU A 124 -5.42 3.94 -6.70
CA LEU A 124 -4.78 2.81 -6.04
C LEU A 124 -3.32 2.69 -6.47
N THR A 125 -2.46 2.36 -5.51
CA THR A 125 -1.05 2.13 -5.76
C THR A 125 -0.59 0.87 -5.05
N ILE A 126 0.36 0.15 -5.65
CA ILE A 126 1.03 -0.98 -4.99
C ILE A 126 2.50 -0.60 -4.82
N PRO A 127 3.05 -0.60 -3.60
CA PRO A 127 4.46 -0.32 -3.37
C PRO A 127 5.36 -1.30 -4.15
N ARG A 128 6.40 -0.79 -4.82
CA ARG A 128 7.33 -1.59 -5.65
C ARG A 128 7.84 -2.87 -5.00
N PRO A 129 8.29 -2.89 -3.72
CA PRO A 129 8.79 -4.10 -3.09
C PRO A 129 7.71 -5.17 -2.93
N ILE A 130 6.47 -4.75 -2.70
CA ILE A 130 5.34 -5.67 -2.55
C ILE A 130 4.94 -6.25 -3.91
N MET A 131 4.88 -5.42 -4.95
CA MET A 131 4.62 -5.88 -6.31
C MET A 131 5.66 -6.94 -6.74
N ALA A 132 6.95 -6.69 -6.51
CA ALA A 132 8.02 -7.65 -6.82
C ALA A 132 7.82 -8.99 -6.08
N ARG A 133 7.41 -8.95 -4.80
CA ARG A 133 7.12 -10.15 -4.00
C ARG A 133 5.91 -10.92 -4.53
N LEU A 134 4.83 -10.22 -4.87
CA LEU A 134 3.62 -10.83 -5.43
C LEU A 134 3.91 -11.52 -6.77
N MET A 135 4.69 -10.87 -7.64
CA MET A 135 5.12 -11.44 -8.92
C MET A 135 6.05 -12.65 -8.77
N LYS A 136 6.88 -12.68 -7.72
CA LYS A 136 7.72 -13.85 -7.42
C LYS A 136 6.85 -15.03 -6.96
N ALA A 137 5.88 -14.77 -6.08
CA ALA A 137 4.98 -15.80 -5.57
C ALA A 137 4.12 -16.43 -6.67
N GLY A 138 3.64 -15.62 -7.63
CA GLY A 138 2.91 -16.12 -8.81
C GLY A 138 3.76 -16.84 -9.86
N ARG A 139 5.10 -16.77 -9.76
CA ARG A 139 6.04 -17.48 -10.66
C ARG A 139 6.50 -18.84 -10.15
N THR A 140 6.18 -19.19 -8.90
CA THR A 140 6.48 -20.53 -8.36
C THR A 140 5.55 -21.54 -9.04
N PRO A 141 6.08 -22.48 -9.85
CA PRO A 141 5.23 -23.46 -10.52
C PRO A 141 4.60 -24.39 -9.49
N GLN A 142 3.28 -24.45 -9.54
CA GLN A 142 2.46 -25.53 -9.05
C GLN A 142 2.82 -26.78 -9.88
N GLY A 143 3.89 -27.48 -9.50
CA GLY A 143 4.50 -28.53 -10.30
C GLY A 143 5.53 -29.33 -9.51
N ALA A 144 5.13 -29.83 -8.33
CA ALA A 144 5.84 -30.88 -7.60
C ALA A 144 4.87 -31.54 -6.62
N THR A 145 3.87 -32.23 -7.15
CA THR A 145 3.13 -33.26 -6.39
C THR A 145 3.03 -34.47 -7.30
N THR A 146 4.18 -35.12 -7.49
CA THR A 146 4.25 -36.53 -7.87
C THR A 146 4.17 -37.33 -6.58
N HIS A 147 3.00 -37.92 -6.32
CA HIS A 147 2.86 -39.14 -5.53
C HIS A 147 2.18 -40.12 -6.50
N ALA A 148 2.92 -41.04 -7.13
CA ALA A 148 3.43 -42.31 -6.58
C ALA A 148 2.27 -43.20 -6.11
#